data_AF-A0A973PUI6-F1
#
_entry.id   AF-A0A973PUI6-F1
#
_cell.length_a   1.000
_cell.length_b   1.000
_cell.length_c   1.000
_cell.angle_alpha   90.00
_cell.angle_beta   90.00
_cell.angle_gamma   90.00
#
_symmetry.space_group_name_H-M   'P 1'
#
loop_
_entity.id
_entity.type
_entity.pdbx_description
1 polymer ?
#
loop_
_entity_poly.entity_id
_entity_poly.type
_entity_poly.pdbx_seq_one_letter_code
_entity_poly.pdbx_strand_id
1 'polypeptide(L)'
;MARTARAALVDSQTVRERWAARLPGWVAYGVYRPLVRVEHYARLRGALRRGEPLVVHDSGSQAWVRGWLARAGRRLRRPVHLITLVVTEPEAVAGQQSRGRGVTPYALGRHVRASVSLERGLAASGSPPPGYASAVLLDRACAARLRAIRFGPAPGSRPAAPGPAPATRPGL
;
A
#
# COMPACT_ATOMS: atom_id res chain seq x y z
N MET A 1 3.40 10.25 -4.27
CA MET A 1 2.72 9.14 -4.98
C MET A 1 1.36 9.51 -5.56
N ALA A 2 0.69 10.59 -5.13
CA ALA A 2 -0.65 10.97 -5.64
C ALA A 2 -0.72 11.25 -7.16
N ARG A 3 0.42 11.50 -7.83
CA ARG A 3 0.48 11.86 -9.25
C ARG A 3 0.51 10.68 -10.23
N THR A 4 0.68 9.44 -9.75
CA THR A 4 1.01 8.28 -10.61
C THR A 4 0.05 7.09 -10.51
N ALA A 5 -0.91 7.13 -9.59
CA ALA A 5 -1.92 6.08 -9.43
C ALA A 5 -3.33 6.61 -9.73
N ARG A 6 -4.08 5.91 -10.59
CA ARG A 6 -5.49 6.20 -10.91
C ARG A 6 -6.48 5.55 -9.92
N ALA A 7 -6.04 5.25 -8.71
CA ALA A 7 -6.75 4.45 -7.73
C ALA A 7 -6.89 5.23 -6.42
N ALA A 8 -7.89 4.87 -5.60
CA ALA A 8 -8.07 5.47 -4.29
C ALA A 8 -6.79 5.28 -3.46
N LEU A 9 -6.21 6.40 -2.99
CA LEU A 9 -5.04 6.39 -2.13
C LEU A 9 -5.50 6.39 -0.67
N VAL A 10 -5.21 5.31 0.04
CA VAL A 10 -5.43 5.24 1.48
C VAL A 10 -4.09 5.47 2.17
N ASP A 11 -3.95 6.66 2.76
CA ASP A 11 -2.79 7.09 3.52
C ASP A 11 -3.19 7.39 4.97
N SER A 12 -2.41 6.86 5.92
CA SER A 12 -2.55 7.14 7.34
C SER A 12 -2.39 8.63 7.65
N GLN A 13 -1.61 9.35 6.85
CA GLN A 13 -1.36 10.77 7.02
C GLN A 13 -2.59 11.63 6.69
N THR A 14 -3.35 11.28 5.65
CA THR A 14 -4.58 11.99 5.28
C THR A 14 -5.66 11.87 6.35
N VAL A 15 -5.73 10.71 7.03
CA VAL A 15 -6.65 10.54 8.17
C VAL A 15 -6.19 11.40 9.34
N ARG A 16 -4.88 11.41 9.65
CA ARG A 16 -4.31 12.28 10.69
C ARG A 16 -4.62 13.76 10.44
N GLU A 17 -4.41 14.24 9.22
CA GLU A 17 -4.66 15.63 8.82
C GLU A 17 -6.14 16.01 8.95
N ARG A 18 -7.06 15.10 8.57
CA ARG A 18 -8.51 15.30 8.77
C ARG A 18 -8.91 15.42 10.24
N TRP A 19 -8.32 14.61 11.12
CA TRP A 19 -8.58 14.71 12.56
C TRP A 19 -7.96 15.98 13.15
N ALA A 20 -6.73 16.32 12.75
CA ALA A 20 -6.06 17.54 13.20
C ALA A 20 -6.81 18.81 12.79
N ALA A 21 -7.45 18.83 11.62
CA ALA A 21 -8.28 19.95 11.16
C ALA A 21 -9.64 20.07 11.89
N ARG A 22 -10.10 18.99 12.53
CA ARG A 22 -11.39 18.93 13.25
C ARG A 22 -11.26 19.08 14.75
N LEU A 23 -10.08 18.83 15.30
CA LEU A 23 -9.82 18.91 16.73
C LEU A 23 -9.19 20.26 17.07
N PRO A 24 -9.55 20.84 18.23
CA PRO A 24 -8.86 22.00 18.75
C PRO A 24 -7.36 21.74 18.92
N GLY A 25 -6.52 22.76 18.70
CA GLY A 25 -5.05 22.64 18.75
C GLY A 25 -4.47 22.22 20.12
N TRP A 26 -5.28 22.26 21.18
CA TRP A 26 -4.89 21.79 22.52
C TRP A 26 -5.03 20.27 22.72
N VAL A 27 -5.71 19.57 21.79
CA VAL A 27 -5.84 18.11 21.88
C VAL A 27 -4.54 17.46 21.40
N ALA A 28 -3.79 16.88 22.32
CA ALA A 28 -2.55 16.19 22.00
C ALA A 28 -2.79 14.97 21.08
N TYR A 29 -1.89 14.76 20.11
CA TYR A 29 -1.98 13.66 19.13
C TYR A 29 -2.17 12.28 19.77
N GLY A 30 -1.57 12.06 20.94
CA GLY A 30 -1.69 10.79 21.67
C GLY A 30 -3.15 10.39 21.95
N VAL A 31 -4.03 11.37 22.19
CA VAL A 31 -5.43 11.15 22.58
C VAL A 31 -6.27 10.64 21.40
N TYR A 32 -6.09 11.21 20.21
CA TYR A 32 -6.88 10.85 19.04
C TYR A 32 -6.18 9.88 18.07
N ARG A 33 -4.92 9.52 18.35
CA ARG A 33 -4.15 8.54 17.56
C ARG A 33 -4.85 7.17 17.42
N PRO A 34 -5.50 6.60 18.47
CA PRO A 34 -6.25 5.36 18.32
C PRO A 34 -7.42 5.52 17.34
N LEU A 35 -8.16 6.63 17.40
CA LEU A 35 -9.31 6.90 16.53
C LEU A 35 -8.89 7.06 15.06
N VAL A 36 -7.81 7.81 14.81
CA VAL A 36 -7.19 7.93 13.47
C VAL A 36 -6.85 6.55 12.91
N ARG A 37 -6.31 5.67 13.75
CA ARG A 37 -5.91 4.33 13.35
C ARG A 37 -7.12 3.44 13.05
N VAL A 38 -8.17 3.50 13.88
CA VAL A 38 -9.43 2.78 13.64
C VAL A 38 -10.09 3.26 12.36
N GLU A 39 -10.21 4.56 12.13
CA GLU A 39 -10.81 5.10 10.91
C GLU A 39 -10.00 4.70 9.66
N HIS A 40 -8.68 4.78 9.73
CA HIS A 40 -7.81 4.35 8.64
C HIS A 40 -8.08 2.88 8.25
N TYR A 41 -8.13 1.97 9.23
CA TYR A 41 -8.43 0.56 8.96
C TYR A 41 -9.87 0.30 8.53
N ALA A 42 -10.83 1.06 9.04
CA ALA A 42 -12.23 0.97 8.62
C ALA A 42 -12.40 1.39 7.16
N ARG A 43 -11.77 2.50 6.75
CA ARG A 43 -11.76 2.96 5.34
C ARG A 43 -11.06 1.96 4.44
N LEU A 44 -9.92 1.44 4.87
CA LEU A 44 -9.18 0.40 4.15
C LEU A 44 -10.04 -0.86 3.96
N ARG A 45 -10.71 -1.34 5.02
CA ARG A 45 -11.64 -2.48 4.95
C ARG A 45 -12.86 -2.19 4.08
N GLY A 46 -13.37 -0.96 4.10
CA GLY A 46 -14.45 -0.51 3.23
C GLY A 46 -14.06 -0.55 1.76
N ALA A 47 -12.92 0.05 1.39
CA ALA A 47 -12.39 0.06 0.03
C ALA A 47 -12.12 -1.36 -0.49
N LEU A 48 -11.56 -2.24 0.36
CA LEU A 48 -11.37 -3.65 0.02
C LEU A 48 -12.70 -4.35 -0.29
N ARG A 49 -13.75 -4.11 0.51
CA ARG A 49 -15.09 -4.68 0.29
C ARG A 49 -15.77 -4.17 -0.98
N ARG A 50 -15.55 -2.92 -1.37
CA ARG A 50 -16.11 -2.33 -2.60
C ARG A 50 -15.46 -2.86 -3.89
N GLY A 51 -14.37 -3.61 -3.78
CA GLY A 51 -13.70 -4.18 -4.95
C GLY A 51 -12.93 -3.16 -5.80
N GLU A 52 -12.80 -1.92 -5.34
CA GLU A 52 -12.12 -0.85 -6.09
C GLU A 52 -10.60 -1.07 -6.12
N PRO A 53 -9.90 -0.64 -7.19
CA PRO A 53 -8.45 -0.54 -7.21
C PRO A 53 -7.97 0.38 -6.08
N LEU A 54 -7.01 -0.09 -5.29
CA LEU A 54 -6.58 0.61 -4.09
C LEU A 54 -5.05 0.65 -4.00
N VAL A 55 -4.52 1.85 -3.75
CA VAL A 55 -3.12 2.03 -3.37
C VAL A 55 -3.07 2.33 -1.89
N VAL A 56 -2.39 1.47 -1.14
CA VAL A 56 -2.21 1.62 0.30
C VAL A 56 -0.79 2.09 0.54
N HIS A 57 -0.62 3.27 1.12
CA HIS A 57 0.68 3.72 1.58
C HIS A 57 0.86 3.25 3.03
N ASP A 58 1.65 2.19 3.21
CA ASP A 58 2.12 1.77 4.53
C ASP A 58 3.60 2.13 4.66
N SER A 59 3.99 2.62 5.82
CA SER A 59 5.36 3.02 6.14
C SER A 59 6.30 1.82 6.33
N GLY A 60 5.91 0.61 5.91
CA GLY A 60 6.68 -0.63 5.98
C GLY A 60 6.86 -1.21 7.40
N SER A 61 6.61 -0.43 8.44
CA SER A 61 6.84 -0.81 9.84
C SER A 61 5.83 -1.83 10.43
N GLN A 62 4.76 -2.15 9.70
CA GLN A 62 3.60 -2.87 10.25
C GLN A 62 3.38 -4.19 9.49
N ALA A 63 4.23 -5.18 9.76
CA ALA A 63 4.16 -6.50 9.13
C ALA A 63 2.77 -7.17 9.26
N TRP A 64 2.06 -6.94 10.37
CA TRP A 64 0.71 -7.46 10.55
C TRP A 64 -0.30 -6.89 9.55
N VAL A 65 -0.17 -5.61 9.16
CA VAL A 65 -1.04 -4.98 8.15
C VAL A 65 -0.81 -5.63 6.80
N ARG A 66 0.46 -5.88 6.44
CA ARG A 66 0.81 -6.59 5.21
C ARG A 66 0.24 -8.00 5.17
N GLY A 67 0.32 -8.74 6.28
CA GLY A 67 -0.27 -10.08 6.40
C GLY A 67 -1.79 -10.05 6.28
N TRP A 68 -2.44 -9.05 6.89
CA TRP A 68 -3.89 -8.86 6.77
C TRP A 68 -4.32 -8.51 5.34
N LEU A 69 -3.59 -7.62 4.65
CA LEU A 69 -3.83 -7.27 3.25
C LEU A 69 -3.68 -8.48 2.32
N ALA A 70 -2.61 -9.27 2.49
CA ALA A 70 -2.40 -10.51 1.76
C ALA A 70 -3.57 -11.50 1.96
N ARG A 71 -4.01 -11.68 3.22
CA ARG A 71 -5.14 -12.55 3.55
C ARG A 71 -6.47 -12.03 3.00
N ALA A 72 -6.69 -10.71 3.03
CA ALA A 72 -7.87 -10.08 2.46
C ALA A 72 -7.91 -10.24 0.93
N GLY A 73 -6.80 -10.00 0.24
CA GLY A 73 -6.67 -10.23 -1.20
C GLY A 73 -6.97 -11.67 -1.58
N ARG A 74 -6.40 -12.65 -0.86
CA ARG A 74 -6.70 -14.07 -1.05
C ARG A 74 -8.18 -14.40 -0.86
N ARG A 75 -8.82 -13.90 0.20
CA ARG A 75 -10.26 -14.12 0.45
C ARG A 75 -11.14 -13.52 -0.63
N LEU A 76 -10.74 -12.38 -1.19
CA LEU A 76 -11.46 -11.68 -2.25
C LEU A 76 -11.07 -12.14 -3.65
N ARG A 77 -10.13 -13.10 -3.80
CA ARG A 77 -9.51 -13.52 -5.06
C ARG A 77 -8.96 -12.34 -5.89
N ARG A 78 -8.40 -11.34 -5.22
CA ARG A 78 -7.82 -10.15 -5.85
C ARG A 78 -6.29 -10.19 -5.73
N PRO A 79 -5.55 -9.91 -6.82
CA PRO A 79 -4.10 -9.82 -6.75
C PRO A 79 -3.70 -8.62 -5.87
N VAL A 80 -2.72 -8.84 -5.01
CA VAL A 80 -2.11 -7.79 -4.18
C VAL A 80 -0.68 -7.61 -4.64
N HIS A 81 -0.32 -6.39 -5.00
CA HIS A 81 1.01 -6.06 -5.48
C HIS A 81 1.73 -5.19 -4.45
N LEU A 82 2.97 -5.55 -4.13
CA LEU A 82 3.81 -4.82 -3.20
C LEU A 82 4.79 -3.94 -3.98
N ILE A 83 4.85 -2.66 -3.65
CA ILE A 83 5.89 -1.75 -4.14
C ILE A 83 6.55 -1.14 -2.91
N THR A 84 7.86 -1.33 -2.79
CA THR A 84 8.62 -0.76 -1.67
C THR A 84 9.72 0.15 -2.21
N LEU A 85 9.90 1.27 -1.52
CA LEU A 85 10.96 2.22 -1.79
C LEU A 85 12.15 1.86 -0.89
N VAL A 86 13.23 1.43 -1.51
CA VAL A 86 14.51 1.16 -0.85
C VAL A 86 15.26 2.48 -0.78
N VAL A 87 15.52 2.92 0.45
CA VAL A 87 16.32 4.10 0.77
C VAL A 87 17.20 3.76 1.95
N THR A 88 18.42 4.28 1.93
CA THR A 88 19.31 4.20 3.08
C THR A 88 18.79 5.05 4.24
N GLU A 89 19.23 4.76 5.47
CA GLU A 89 18.87 5.55 6.65
C GLU A 89 19.21 7.05 6.49
N PRO A 90 20.41 7.44 6.01
CA PRO A 90 20.72 8.85 5.75
C PRO A 90 19.77 9.52 4.75
N GLU A 91 19.41 8.83 3.66
CA GLU A 91 18.48 9.35 2.66
C GLU A 91 17.05 9.51 3.20
N ALA A 92 16.63 8.60 4.07
CA ALA A 92 15.35 8.66 4.75
C ALA A 92 15.30 9.85 5.73
N VAL A 93 16.36 10.06 6.50
CA VAL A 93 16.49 11.20 7.43
C VAL A 93 16.51 12.53 6.67
N ALA A 94 17.36 12.67 5.65
CA ALA A 94 17.41 13.85 4.80
C ALA A 94 16.05 14.13 4.12
N GLY A 95 15.33 13.06 3.74
CA GLY A 95 13.98 13.14 3.20
C GLY A 95 12.91 13.61 4.20
N GLN A 96 13.06 13.33 5.49
CA GLN A 96 12.17 13.86 6.54
C GLN A 96 12.53 15.30 6.90
N GLN A 97 13.82 15.62 7.04
CA GLN A 97 14.33 16.95 7.35
C GLN A 97 13.93 17.99 6.28
N SER A 98 14.12 17.67 5.00
CA SER A 98 13.70 18.54 3.88
C SER A 98 12.19 18.84 3.86
N ARG A 99 11.38 18.04 4.57
CA ARG A 99 9.92 18.23 4.71
C ARG A 99 9.53 18.87 6.06
N GLY A 100 10.51 19.35 6.84
CA GLY A 100 10.29 19.93 8.16
C GLY A 100 9.77 18.93 9.20
N ARG A 101 10.05 17.63 9.02
CA ARG A 101 9.54 16.57 9.89
C ARG A 101 10.67 15.92 10.67
N GLY A 102 10.52 15.83 11.98
CA GLY A 102 11.37 15.03 12.85
C GLY A 102 10.80 13.62 13.04
N VAL A 103 11.67 12.61 13.02
CA VAL A 103 11.36 11.25 13.47
C VAL A 103 12.24 10.92 14.67
N THR A 104 11.67 10.27 15.68
CA THR A 104 12.47 9.84 16.84
C THR A 104 13.45 8.74 16.41
N PRO A 105 14.63 8.62 17.04
CA PRO A 105 15.58 7.54 16.74
C PRO A 105 14.94 6.15 16.88
N TYR A 106 14.06 5.97 17.87
CA TYR A 106 13.30 4.74 18.04
C TYR A 106 12.40 4.43 16.84
N ALA A 107 11.63 5.41 16.36
CA ALA A 107 10.76 5.23 15.21
C ALA A 107 11.58 4.93 13.95
N LEU A 108 12.65 5.69 13.72
CA LEU A 108 13.58 5.46 12.61
C LEU A 108 14.17 4.05 12.64
N GLY A 109 14.73 3.62 13.77
CA GLY A 109 15.31 2.28 13.93
C GLY A 109 14.28 1.17 13.72
N ARG A 110 13.02 1.37 14.15
CA ARG A 110 11.93 0.44 13.85
C ARG A 110 11.63 0.37 12.36
N HIS A 111 11.65 1.51 11.65
CA HIS A 111 11.47 1.55 10.19
C HIS A 111 12.62 0.82 9.49
N VAL A 112 13.86 1.15 9.81
CA VAL A 112 15.05 0.54 9.21
C VAL A 112 15.02 -0.98 9.38
N ARG A 113 14.79 -1.49 10.60
CA ARG A 113 14.69 -2.94 10.84
C ARG A 113 13.59 -3.59 10.01
N ALA A 114 12.42 -2.96 9.89
CA ALA A 114 11.31 -3.50 9.13
C ALA A 114 11.57 -3.51 7.61
N SER A 115 12.19 -2.46 7.08
CA SER A 115 12.59 -2.38 5.67
C SER A 115 13.66 -3.41 5.33
N VAL A 116 14.73 -3.48 6.14
CA VAL A 116 15.82 -4.45 5.95
C VAL A 116 15.32 -5.89 6.02
N SER A 117 14.42 -6.20 6.97
CA SER A 117 13.81 -7.53 7.07
C SER A 117 12.99 -7.88 5.82
N LEU A 118 12.23 -6.93 5.28
CA LEU A 118 11.45 -7.13 4.06
C LEU A 118 12.36 -7.33 2.84
N GLU A 119 13.38 -6.49 2.68
CA GLU A 119 14.35 -6.55 1.60
C GLU A 119 15.11 -7.88 1.60
N ARG A 120 15.61 -8.32 2.76
CA ARG A 120 16.26 -9.62 2.91
C ARG A 120 15.34 -10.77 2.54
N GLY A 121 14.08 -10.72 2.97
CA GLY A 121 13.09 -11.75 2.64
C GLY A 121 12.80 -11.83 1.14
N LEU A 122 12.72 -10.68 0.47
CA LEU A 122 12.55 -10.60 -0.99
C LEU A 122 13.80 -11.10 -1.74
N ALA A 123 14.99 -10.69 -1.31
CA ALA A 123 16.24 -11.11 -1.91
C ALA A 123 16.49 -12.62 -1.77
N ALA A 124 16.20 -13.20 -0.60
CA ALA A 124 16.42 -14.62 -0.33
C ALA A 124 15.45 -15.54 -1.09
N SER A 125 14.20 -15.10 -1.28
CA SER A 125 13.15 -15.94 -1.87
C SER A 125 13.02 -15.78 -3.39
N GLY A 126 13.56 -14.69 -3.97
CA GLY A 126 13.39 -14.37 -5.38
C GLY A 126 11.93 -14.24 -5.83
N SER A 127 10.99 -14.20 -4.88
CA SER A 127 9.56 -14.29 -5.11
C SER A 127 8.81 -13.31 -4.20
N PRO A 128 7.59 -12.89 -4.58
CA PRO A 128 6.80 -12.02 -3.73
C PRO A 128 6.46 -12.72 -2.40
N PRO A 129 6.24 -11.96 -1.31
CA PRO A 129 5.86 -12.54 -0.02
C PRO A 129 4.54 -13.31 -0.15
N PRO A 130 4.29 -14.33 0.70
CA PRO A 130 3.08 -15.13 0.63
C PRO A 130 1.79 -14.29 0.56
N GLY A 131 0.97 -14.55 -0.46
CA GLY A 131 -0.29 -13.84 -0.70
C GLY A 131 -0.17 -12.53 -1.48
N TYR A 132 1.02 -12.17 -1.95
CA TYR A 132 1.24 -11.13 -2.95
C TYR A 132 1.47 -11.75 -4.33
N ALA A 133 0.88 -11.13 -5.37
CA ALA A 133 1.03 -11.54 -6.76
C ALA A 133 2.33 -11.05 -7.38
N SER A 134 2.84 -9.90 -6.94
CA SER A 134 4.17 -9.41 -7.30
C SER A 134 4.74 -8.48 -6.22
N ALA A 135 6.06 -8.31 -6.22
CA ALA A 135 6.77 -7.39 -5.36
C ALA A 135 7.83 -6.65 -6.19
N VAL A 136 7.90 -5.32 -6.06
CA VAL A 136 8.87 -4.47 -6.75
C VAL A 136 9.62 -3.63 -5.72
N LEU A 137 10.95 -3.69 -5.79
CA LEU A 137 11.85 -2.79 -5.08
C LEU A 137 12.15 -1.60 -6.01
N LEU A 138 11.94 -0.38 -5.53
CA LEU A 138 12.33 0.85 -6.23
C LEU A 138 13.36 1.57 -5.40
N ASP A 139 14.47 1.99 -5.97
CA ASP A 139 15.34 2.98 -5.33
C ASP A 139 14.78 4.40 -5.52
N ARG A 140 15.45 5.39 -4.91
CA ARG A 140 15.05 6.81 -4.99
C ARG A 140 15.08 7.37 -6.41
N ALA A 141 16.05 6.98 -7.24
CA ALA A 141 16.20 7.46 -8.61
C ALA A 141 15.09 6.88 -9.51
N CYS A 142 14.83 5.58 -9.39
CA CYS A 142 13.73 4.89 -10.05
C CYS A 142 12.37 5.48 -9.64
N ALA A 143 12.17 5.72 -8.34
CA ALA A 143 10.95 6.33 -7.83
C ALA A 143 10.76 7.77 -8.34
N ALA A 144 11.83 8.55 -8.49
CA ALA A 144 11.77 9.91 -9.05
C ALA A 144 11.41 9.92 -10.55
N ARG A 145 11.82 8.89 -11.29
CA ARG A 145 11.53 8.71 -12.72
C ARG A 145 10.19 8.01 -12.98
N LEU A 146 9.58 7.39 -11.97
CA LEU A 146 8.32 6.66 -12.09
C LEU A 146 7.19 7.61 -12.56
N ARG A 147 6.62 7.33 -13.73
CA ARG A 147 5.51 8.12 -14.32
C ARG A 147 4.15 7.47 -14.16
N ALA A 148 4.09 6.14 -14.14
CA ALA A 148 2.85 5.39 -13.98
C ALA A 148 3.12 4.01 -13.38
N ILE A 149 2.15 3.49 -12.63
CA ILE A 149 2.09 2.09 -12.24
C ILE A 149 0.89 1.48 -12.95
N ARG A 150 1.12 0.43 -13.74
CA ARG A 150 0.06 -0.31 -14.43
C ARG A 150 0.11 -1.77 -14.00
N PHE A 151 -1.06 -2.31 -13.71
CA PHE A 151 -1.24 -3.74 -13.47
C PHE A 151 -2.00 -4.30 -14.68
N GLY A 152 -1.38 -5.25 -15.37
CA GLY A 152 -1.95 -5.93 -16.51
C GLY A 152 -1.91 -7.45 -16.31
N PRO A 153 -2.53 -8.20 -17.23
CA PRO A 153 -2.32 -9.65 -17.31
C PRO A 153 -0.81 -9.93 -17.39
N ALA A 154 -0.33 -11.00 -16.76
CA ALA A 154 1.05 -11.44 -16.95
C ALA A 154 1.30 -11.61 -18.47
N PRO A 155 2.45 -11.19 -19.02
CA PRO A 155 2.74 -11.39 -20.44
C PRO A 155 2.55 -12.88 -20.77
N GLY A 156 1.61 -13.19 -21.67
CA GLY A 156 1.20 -14.56 -22.02
C GLY A 156 -0.22 -14.98 -21.57
N SER A 157 -0.88 -14.23 -20.69
CA SER A 157 -2.28 -14.49 -20.35
C SER A 157 -3.21 -13.84 -21.40
N ARG A 158 -3.59 -14.64 -22.40
CA ARG A 158 -4.64 -14.28 -23.35
C ARG A 158 -5.96 -14.13 -22.55
N PRO A 159 -6.71 -13.02 -22.70
CA PRO A 159 -8.02 -12.92 -22.06
C PRO A 159 -8.85 -14.12 -22.51
N ALA A 160 -9.49 -14.81 -21.55
CA ALA A 160 -10.42 -15.89 -21.85
C ALA A 160 -11.44 -15.34 -22.85
N ALA A 161 -11.57 -16.03 -24.00
CA ALA A 161 -12.52 -15.64 -25.02
C ALA A 161 -13.90 -15.48 -24.38
N PRO A 162 -14.70 -14.46 -24.78
CA PRO A 162 -16.06 -14.34 -24.31
C PRO A 162 -16.77 -15.67 -24.54
N GLY A 163 -17.33 -16.23 -23.46
CA GLY A 163 -18.07 -17.49 -23.52
C GLY A 163 -19.20 -17.39 -24.56
N PRO A 164 -19.57 -18.52 -25.19
CA PRO A 164 -20.58 -18.51 -26.24
C PRO A 164 -21.87 -17.84 -25.73
N ALA A 165 -22.42 -16.94 -26.54
CA ALA A 165 -23.68 -16.28 -26.25
C ALA A 165 -24.77 -17.34 -26.01
N PRO A 166 -25.67 -17.15 -25.03
CA PRO A 166 -26.73 -18.11 -24.75
C PRO A 166 -27.59 -18.28 -26.01
N ALA A 167 -27.77 -19.54 -26.43
CA ALA A 167 -28.59 -19.89 -27.57
C ALA A 167 -30.04 -19.44 -27.31
N THR A 168 -30.50 -18.47 -28.10
CA THR A 168 -31.89 -18.07 -28.18
C THR A 168 -32.70 -19.29 -28.63
N ARG A 169 -33.55 -19.81 -27.73
CA ARG A 169 -34.55 -20.82 -28.10
C ARG A 169 -35.62 -20.13 -28.96
N PRO A 170 -36.00 -20.69 -30.11
CA PRO A 170 -37.16 -20.21 -30.85
C PRO A 170 -38.42 -20.55 -30.05
N GLY A 171 -39.26 -19.54 -29.80
CA GLY A 171 -40.60 -19.70 -29.22
C GLY A 171 -41.57 -20.24 -30.27
N LEU A 172 -42.45 -21.14 -29.81
CA LEU A 172 -43.66 -21.59 -30.48
C LEU A 172 -44.69 -20.45 -30.61
#